data_AF-A0A2G9HIX2-F1
#
_entry.id   AF-A0A2G9HIX2-F1
#
_cell.length_a   1.000
_cell.length_b   1.000
_cell.length_c   1.000
_cell.angle_alpha   90.00
_cell.angle_beta   90.00
_cell.angle_gamma   90.00
#
_symmetry.space_group_name_H-M   'P 1'
#
loop_
_entity.id
_entity.type
_entity.pdbx_description
1 polymer ?
#
loop_
_entity_poly.entity_id
_entity_poly.type
_entity_poly.pdbx_seq_one_letter_code
_entity_poly.pdbx_strand_id
1 'polypeptide(L)'
;MDSKDNKSNRQLQNARRCSTFEGRVTASPSVIVIGAGFAGISAARALHDASFQVILLESRNRIGGRVHTDYSFGFPVDLGASWLHGVCKENPLAPVIGRLGLPLYRTSGDNSVLYDHDLESYALFDTDGKQVPQELVSRVGETFESILKETDLVRQESSEDMSIQRAISIVFERRPDLRLEGLEHKVLQWYLCRMEGWFAADADTISLKGWDQEELLPGGHGLMVRGYLPVINTLAKGLDVRLGHR
;
A
#
# COMPACT_ATOMS: atom_id res chain seq x y z
N MET A 1 -88.29 26.75 22.55
CA MET A 1 -88.86 25.57 21.87
C MET A 1 -87.75 24.89 21.10
N ASP A 2 -87.38 23.70 21.60
CA ASP A 2 -86.77 22.52 20.96
C ASP A 2 -85.57 22.70 20.02
N SER A 3 -84.34 22.31 20.40
CA SER A 3 -83.76 20.95 20.54
C SER A 3 -83.43 20.25 19.22
N LYS A 4 -82.13 19.95 19.04
CA LYS A 4 -81.47 18.66 18.69
C LYS A 4 -80.00 18.95 18.32
N ASP A 5 -79.01 18.51 19.11
CA ASP A 5 -78.29 17.22 19.03
C ASP A 5 -77.67 16.96 17.63
N ASN A 6 -76.41 16.56 17.40
CA ASN A 6 -75.48 15.75 18.18
C ASN A 6 -74.06 15.73 17.53
N LYS A 7 -73.00 15.72 18.35
CA LYS A 7 -71.66 15.07 18.26
C LYS A 7 -70.94 14.88 16.90
N SER A 8 -69.67 15.32 16.85
CA SER A 8 -68.45 14.47 16.96
C SER A 8 -67.21 15.26 16.48
N ASN A 9 -66.16 15.38 17.29
CA ASN A 9 -64.87 14.63 17.26
C ASN A 9 -63.73 15.63 16.96
N ARG A 10 -62.92 15.99 17.96
CA ARG A 10 -61.56 15.45 18.23
C ARG A 10 -60.64 15.53 17.01
N GLN A 11 -59.50 16.22 17.21
CA GLN A 11 -58.42 16.54 16.25
C GLN A 11 -58.76 17.79 15.43
N LEU A 12 -58.29 18.98 15.83
CA LEU A 12 -56.94 19.45 15.53
C LEU A 12 -56.46 20.34 16.68
N GLN A 13 -55.63 19.76 17.53
CA GLN A 13 -54.97 20.40 18.65
C GLN A 13 -53.75 21.21 18.18
N ASN A 14 -53.60 22.38 18.80
CA ASN A 14 -52.33 22.97 19.20
C ASN A 14 -51.32 23.33 18.11
N ALA A 15 -51.57 24.43 17.41
CA ALA A 15 -50.49 25.24 16.85
C ALA A 15 -50.29 26.50 17.71
N ARG A 16 -49.05 26.66 18.18
CA ARG A 16 -48.42 27.84 18.82
C ARG A 16 -48.08 27.67 20.30
N ARG A 17 -46.96 26.99 20.54
CA ARG A 17 -45.97 27.51 21.49
C ARG A 17 -44.60 27.51 20.82
N CYS A 18 -44.17 28.72 20.49
CA CYS A 18 -42.79 29.06 20.20
C CYS A 18 -41.96 28.61 21.42
N SER A 19 -41.19 27.55 21.26
CA SER A 19 -40.10 27.24 22.18
C SER A 19 -38.85 27.85 21.57
N THR A 20 -38.27 28.78 22.31
CA THR A 20 -36.91 29.26 22.14
C THR A 20 -35.98 28.07 21.93
N PHE A 21 -35.41 27.94 20.73
CA PHE A 21 -34.24 27.10 20.50
C PHE A 21 -33.08 27.77 21.25
N GLU A 22 -32.91 27.43 22.52
CA GLU A 22 -31.60 27.54 23.16
C GLU A 22 -30.64 26.72 22.30
N GLY A 23 -29.59 27.37 21.79
CA GLY A 23 -28.58 26.74 20.97
C GLY A 23 -27.96 25.57 21.72
N ARG A 24 -28.39 24.34 21.39
CA ARG A 24 -27.59 23.16 21.69
C ARG A 24 -26.27 23.36 20.97
N VAL A 25 -25.23 23.70 21.72
CA VAL A 25 -23.85 23.45 21.31
C VAL A 25 -23.79 21.95 21.10
N THR A 26 -23.99 21.49 19.87
CA THR A 26 -23.80 20.09 19.52
C THR A 26 -22.32 19.84 19.72
N ALA A 27 -21.97 19.10 20.79
CA ALA A 27 -20.60 18.70 21.03
C ALA A 27 -20.04 18.09 19.74
N SER A 28 -18.86 18.55 19.32
CA SER A 28 -18.18 18.00 18.14
C SER A 28 -18.14 16.48 18.27
N PRO A 29 -18.55 15.73 17.23
CA PRO A 29 -18.57 14.28 17.32
C PRO A 29 -17.16 13.74 17.60
N SER A 30 -17.06 12.76 18.48
CA SER A 30 -15.78 12.22 18.94
C SER A 30 -15.47 10.88 18.26
N VAL A 31 -14.22 10.69 17.85
CA VAL A 31 -13.72 9.45 17.21
C VAL A 31 -12.42 9.02 17.86
N ILE A 32 -12.27 7.72 18.07
CA ILE A 32 -10.99 7.10 18.43
C ILE A 32 -10.43 6.38 17.22
N VAL A 33 -9.18 6.65 16.88
CA VAL A 33 -8.42 5.94 15.85
C VAL A 33 -7.37 5.07 16.52
N ILE A 34 -7.28 3.79 16.15
CA ILE A 34 -6.32 2.83 16.71
C ILE A 34 -5.17 2.63 15.72
N GLY A 35 -3.95 2.92 16.17
CA GLY A 35 -2.70 2.82 15.43
C GLY A 35 -2.24 4.14 14.80
N ALA A 36 -0.99 4.56 15.08
CA ALA A 36 -0.34 5.74 14.53
C ALA A 36 0.55 5.43 13.32
N GLY A 37 0.16 4.49 12.46
CA GLY A 37 0.76 4.31 11.13
C GLY A 37 0.23 5.36 10.13
N PHE A 38 0.68 5.30 8.86
CA PHE A 38 0.16 6.17 7.80
C PHE A 38 -1.37 6.15 7.72
N ALA A 39 -1.99 4.97 7.72
CA ALA A 39 -3.45 4.84 7.63
C ALA A 39 -4.18 5.56 8.77
N GLY A 40 -3.77 5.33 10.02
CA GLY A 40 -4.41 5.95 11.18
C GLY A 40 -4.14 7.45 11.27
N ILE A 41 -2.92 7.90 11.01
CA ILE A 41 -2.60 9.34 10.99
C ILE A 41 -3.38 10.05 9.88
N SER A 42 -3.48 9.47 8.68
CA SER A 42 -4.26 10.02 7.58
C SER A 42 -5.75 10.09 7.90
N ALA A 43 -6.32 9.03 8.50
CA ALA A 43 -7.71 9.02 8.93
C ALA A 43 -7.97 10.08 10.02
N ALA A 44 -7.11 10.16 11.02
CA ALA A 44 -7.22 11.16 12.08
C ALA A 44 -7.08 12.59 11.56
N ARG A 45 -6.18 12.82 10.59
CA ARG A 45 -6.07 14.10 9.89
C ARG A 45 -7.38 14.48 9.19
N ALA A 46 -7.92 13.58 8.37
CA ALA A 46 -9.16 13.86 7.64
C ALA A 46 -10.34 14.15 8.57
N LEU A 47 -10.47 13.40 9.67
CA LEU A 47 -11.52 13.62 10.68
C LEU A 47 -11.30 14.92 11.47
N HIS A 48 -10.06 15.21 11.85
CA HIS A 48 -9.69 16.46 12.52
C HIS A 48 -10.02 17.68 11.65
N ASP A 49 -9.65 17.64 10.37
CA ASP A 49 -9.92 18.73 9.43
C ASP A 49 -11.43 18.88 9.15
N ALA A 50 -12.21 17.81 9.34
CA ALA A 50 -13.67 17.82 9.36
C ALA A 50 -14.28 18.24 10.73
N SER A 51 -13.49 18.80 11.65
CA SER A 51 -13.91 19.32 12.96
C SER A 51 -14.43 18.27 13.97
N PHE A 52 -14.06 17.00 13.78
CA PHE A 52 -14.29 15.96 14.80
C PHE A 52 -13.26 16.09 15.94
N GLN A 53 -13.67 15.68 17.14
CA GLN A 53 -12.72 15.45 18.23
C GLN A 53 -12.07 14.09 18.04
N VAL A 54 -10.79 14.06 17.70
CA VAL A 54 -10.08 12.82 17.40
C VAL A 54 -9.02 12.53 18.44
N ILE A 55 -9.06 11.32 19.02
CA ILE A 55 -7.98 10.77 19.83
C ILE A 55 -7.38 9.60 19.05
N LEU A 56 -6.08 9.63 18.81
CA LEU A 56 -5.36 8.54 18.16
C LEU A 56 -4.52 7.78 19.19
N LEU A 57 -4.79 6.48 19.35
CA LEU A 57 -4.11 5.61 20.31
C LEU A 57 -3.10 4.72 19.60
N GLU A 58 -1.85 4.69 20.06
CA GLU A 58 -0.79 3.86 19.51
C GLU A 58 -0.19 2.96 20.57
N SER A 59 -0.02 1.69 20.20
CA SER A 59 0.55 0.63 21.04
C SER A 59 2.03 0.82 21.40
N ARG A 60 2.80 1.40 20.49
CA ARG A 60 4.23 1.64 20.62
C ARG A 60 4.50 2.99 21.29
N ASN A 61 5.75 3.19 21.69
CA ASN A 61 6.29 4.46 22.18
C ASN A 61 6.72 5.40 21.04
N ARG A 62 6.29 5.13 19.79
CA ARG A 62 6.58 5.93 18.61
C ARG A 62 5.43 5.84 17.61
N ILE A 63 5.29 6.89 16.80
CA ILE A 63 4.42 6.88 15.61
C ILE A 63 5.11 6.21 14.41
N GLY A 64 4.39 6.11 13.29
CA GLY A 64 4.88 5.60 12.00
C GLY A 64 4.51 4.14 11.71
N GLY A 65 4.26 3.32 12.73
CA GLY A 65 3.93 1.90 12.53
C GLY A 65 5.06 1.14 11.81
N ARG A 66 4.75 0.62 10.61
CA ARG A 66 5.72 -0.06 9.71
C ARG A 66 6.72 0.90 9.05
N VAL A 67 6.56 2.20 9.24
CA VAL A 67 7.53 3.21 8.81
C VAL A 67 8.36 3.59 10.02
N HIS A 68 9.67 3.43 9.90
CA HIS A 68 10.60 3.71 10.98
C HIS A 68 11.96 4.07 10.45
N THR A 69 12.33 5.35 10.58
CA THR A 69 13.70 5.80 10.31
C THR A 69 14.51 5.73 11.61
N ASP A 70 15.65 5.06 11.58
CA ASP A 70 16.69 5.10 12.60
C ASP A 70 17.80 6.07 12.16
N TYR A 71 18.25 6.92 13.08
CA TYR A 71 19.33 7.89 12.85
C TYR A 71 20.60 7.57 13.66
N SER A 72 20.62 6.44 14.39
CA SER A 72 21.72 6.06 15.29
C SER A 72 23.07 5.88 14.58
N PHE A 73 23.06 5.60 13.28
CA PHE A 73 24.25 5.44 12.44
C PHE A 73 24.88 6.77 11.97
N GLY A 74 24.32 7.91 12.36
CA GLY A 74 24.75 9.24 11.88
C GLY A 74 24.17 9.64 10.52
N PHE A 75 23.37 8.77 9.92
CA PHE A 75 22.56 9.00 8.72
C PHE A 75 21.23 8.22 8.84
N PRO A 76 20.17 8.64 8.12
CA PRO A 76 18.88 7.94 8.15
C PRO A 76 18.97 6.54 7.54
N VAL A 77 18.44 5.57 8.27
CA VAL A 77 18.20 4.20 7.80
C VAL A 77 16.74 3.87 8.05
N ASP A 78 15.95 3.72 6.99
CA ASP A 78 14.58 3.24 7.12
C ASP A 78 14.59 1.72 7.37
N LEU A 79 14.08 1.31 8.52
CA LEU A 79 13.91 -0.09 8.96
C LEU A 79 12.58 -0.69 8.47
N GLY A 80 11.93 -0.03 7.51
CA GLY A 80 10.61 -0.36 7.01
C GLY A 80 10.43 0.18 5.60
N ALA A 81 9.36 0.92 5.34
CA ALA A 81 9.18 1.57 4.04
C ALA A 81 10.29 2.61 3.78
N SER A 82 10.95 2.52 2.62
CA SER A 82 12.05 3.41 2.23
C SER A 82 11.89 3.98 0.81
N TRP A 83 11.12 3.33 -0.06
CA TRP A 83 10.84 3.78 -1.43
C TRP A 83 9.50 4.52 -1.54
N LEU A 84 9.44 5.47 -2.46
CA LEU A 84 8.21 6.05 -3.00
C LEU A 84 8.01 5.44 -4.39
N HIS A 85 7.02 4.56 -4.52
CA HIS A 85 6.65 4.00 -5.82
C HIS A 85 5.62 4.90 -6.53
N GLY A 86 5.86 5.18 -7.80
CA GLY A 86 5.10 6.15 -8.58
C GLY A 86 5.38 7.58 -8.13
N VAL A 87 6.52 8.15 -8.53
CA VAL A 87 6.86 9.55 -8.22
C VAL A 87 6.12 10.49 -9.18
N CYS A 88 4.81 10.53 -9.03
CA CYS A 88 3.89 11.34 -9.84
C CYS A 88 2.96 12.17 -8.94
N LYS A 89 2.12 13.03 -9.54
CA LYS A 89 1.22 13.92 -8.80
C LYS A 89 0.05 13.18 -8.17
N GLU A 90 -0.30 12.03 -8.73
CA GLU A 90 -1.37 11.15 -8.29
C GLU A 90 -0.98 10.42 -6.99
N ASN A 91 0.33 10.25 -6.73
CA ASN A 91 0.79 9.72 -5.45
C ASN A 91 0.56 10.75 -4.33
N PRO A 92 -0.25 10.44 -3.30
CA PRO A 92 -0.64 11.41 -2.27
C PRO A 92 0.54 11.90 -1.41
N LEU A 93 1.65 11.15 -1.36
CA LEU A 93 2.83 11.54 -0.61
C LEU A 93 3.76 12.46 -1.40
N ALA A 94 3.77 12.40 -2.73
CA ALA A 94 4.70 13.18 -3.56
C ALA A 94 4.58 14.71 -3.32
N PRO A 95 3.38 15.32 -3.22
CA PRO A 95 3.26 16.73 -2.88
C PRO A 95 3.74 17.08 -1.46
N VAL A 96 3.57 16.17 -0.49
CA VAL A 96 4.03 16.36 0.90
C VAL A 96 5.55 16.37 0.93
N ILE A 97 6.16 15.38 0.28
CA ILE A 97 7.61 15.22 0.13
C ILE A 97 8.21 16.45 -0.57
N GLY A 98 7.60 16.90 -1.66
CA GLY A 98 8.02 18.10 -2.39
C GLY A 98 7.95 19.37 -1.55
N ARG A 99 6.86 19.59 -0.78
CA ARG A 99 6.74 20.75 0.13
C ARG A 99 7.76 20.74 1.25
N LEU A 100 8.15 19.56 1.73
CA LEU A 100 9.19 19.40 2.74
C LEU A 100 10.61 19.51 2.17
N GLY A 101 10.76 19.61 0.84
CA GLY A 101 12.06 19.66 0.17
C GLY A 101 12.89 18.39 0.39
N LEU A 102 12.24 17.24 0.60
CA LEU A 102 12.95 15.98 0.85
C LEU A 102 13.47 15.41 -0.48
N PRO A 103 14.78 15.17 -0.61
CA PRO A 103 15.35 14.61 -1.83
C PRO A 103 15.00 13.12 -1.97
N LEU A 104 14.66 12.74 -3.20
CA LEU A 104 14.50 11.35 -3.63
C LEU A 104 15.68 10.96 -4.52
N TYR A 105 16.29 9.81 -4.25
CA TYR A 105 17.24 9.19 -5.18
C TYR A 105 16.48 8.30 -6.15
N ARG A 106 16.56 8.59 -7.45
CA ARG A 106 15.85 7.83 -8.49
C ARG A 106 16.45 6.44 -8.62
N THR A 107 15.61 5.42 -8.50
CA THR A 107 16.00 4.01 -8.58
C THR A 107 15.46 3.34 -9.85
N SER A 108 14.44 3.94 -10.47
CA SER A 108 14.01 3.62 -11.82
C SER A 108 13.62 4.87 -12.61
N GLY A 109 13.54 4.71 -13.92
CA GLY A 109 12.97 5.64 -14.89
C GLY A 109 11.45 5.60 -14.82
N ASP A 110 10.77 6.20 -15.79
CA ASP A 110 9.37 6.58 -15.60
C ASP A 110 8.36 5.41 -15.67
N ASN A 111 8.79 4.23 -16.12
CA ASN A 111 7.95 3.05 -16.23
C ASN A 111 8.03 2.20 -14.95
N SER A 112 6.90 2.03 -14.28
CA SER A 112 6.75 1.11 -13.14
C SER A 112 6.26 -0.25 -13.66
N VAL A 113 6.90 -1.36 -13.27
CA VAL A 113 6.49 -2.74 -13.63
C VAL A 113 6.38 -3.59 -12.36
N LEU A 114 5.39 -4.49 -12.30
CA LEU A 114 5.26 -5.42 -11.17
C LEU A 114 6.49 -6.32 -11.11
N TYR A 115 7.01 -6.54 -9.90
CA TYR A 115 8.24 -7.31 -9.62
C TYR A 115 9.55 -6.68 -10.09
N ASP A 116 9.49 -5.46 -10.61
CA ASP A 116 10.70 -4.70 -10.84
C ASP A 116 11.13 -4.04 -9.52
N HIS A 117 11.98 -4.73 -8.78
CA HIS A 117 12.69 -4.17 -7.61
C HIS A 117 13.71 -3.12 -8.03
N ASP A 118 13.22 -1.95 -8.45
CA ASP A 118 13.89 -0.65 -8.28
C ASP A 118 15.33 -0.56 -8.80
N LEU A 119 15.71 -1.35 -9.79
CA LEU A 119 17.08 -1.37 -10.30
C LEU A 119 17.03 -1.51 -11.80
N GLU A 120 16.96 -0.38 -12.50
CA GLU A 120 17.18 -0.36 -13.96
C GLU A 120 18.58 -0.86 -14.33
N SER A 121 19.51 -0.84 -13.39
CA SER A 121 20.85 -1.37 -13.54
C SER A 121 21.23 -2.21 -12.32
N TYR A 122 21.44 -3.50 -12.55
CA TYR A 122 21.96 -4.43 -11.56
C TYR A 122 22.98 -5.34 -12.23
N ALA A 123 23.93 -5.83 -11.43
CA ALA A 123 24.82 -6.92 -11.79
C ALA A 123 24.59 -8.06 -10.81
N LEU A 124 24.42 -9.27 -11.35
CA LEU A 124 24.31 -10.46 -10.52
C LEU A 124 25.69 -11.05 -10.29
N PHE A 125 25.93 -11.47 -9.05
CA PHE A 125 27.12 -12.20 -8.65
C PHE A 125 26.69 -13.53 -8.07
N ASP A 126 27.41 -14.59 -8.41
CA ASP A 126 27.22 -15.89 -7.77
C ASP A 126 27.76 -15.88 -6.33
N THR A 127 27.58 -17.01 -5.63
CA THR A 127 28.00 -17.18 -4.24
C THR A 127 29.53 -17.10 -4.05
N ASP A 128 30.30 -17.24 -5.12
CA ASP A 128 31.77 -17.12 -5.11
C ASP A 128 32.22 -15.70 -5.47
N GLY A 129 31.28 -14.76 -5.68
CA GLY A 129 31.56 -13.38 -6.05
C GLY A 129 31.91 -13.19 -7.53
N LYS A 130 31.65 -14.16 -8.39
CA LYS A 130 31.85 -14.02 -9.84
C LYS A 130 30.62 -13.40 -10.47
N GLN A 131 30.84 -12.39 -11.31
CA GLN A 131 29.76 -11.74 -12.03
C GLN A 131 29.14 -12.71 -13.05
N VAL A 132 27.82 -12.83 -13.03
CA VAL A 132 27.04 -13.54 -14.03
C VAL A 132 27.01 -12.69 -15.31
N PRO A 133 27.27 -13.27 -16.50
CA PRO A 133 27.24 -12.52 -17.75
C PRO A 133 25.89 -11.83 -17.98
N GLN A 134 25.91 -10.53 -18.26
CA GLN A 134 24.67 -9.73 -18.40
C GLN A 134 23.76 -10.27 -19.52
N GLU A 135 24.32 -10.76 -20.62
CA GLU A 135 23.57 -11.37 -21.72
C GLU A 135 22.78 -12.62 -21.27
N LEU A 136 23.33 -13.41 -20.35
CA LEU A 136 22.65 -14.56 -19.78
C LEU A 136 21.50 -14.09 -18.89
N VAL A 137 21.72 -13.06 -18.06
CA VAL A 137 20.68 -12.47 -17.21
C VAL A 137 19.51 -11.98 -18.05
N SER A 138 19.77 -11.18 -19.09
CA SER A 138 18.74 -10.67 -20.01
C SER A 138 17.97 -11.79 -20.70
N ARG A 139 18.65 -12.81 -21.25
CA ARG A 139 18.00 -13.96 -21.89
C ARG A 139 17.10 -14.75 -20.94
N VAL A 140 17.53 -14.95 -19.70
CA VAL A 140 16.72 -15.63 -18.68
C VAL A 140 15.52 -14.76 -18.27
N GLY A 141 15.67 -13.43 -18.24
CA GLY A 141 14.56 -12.49 -18.04
C GLY A 141 13.47 -12.62 -19.11
N GLU A 142 13.86 -12.65 -20.40
CA GLU A 142 12.93 -12.88 -21.51
C GLU A 142 12.24 -14.25 -21.41
N THR A 143 12.97 -15.26 -20.92
CA THR A 143 12.42 -16.59 -20.67
C THR A 143 11.41 -16.56 -19.51
N PHE A 144 11.70 -15.83 -18.44
CA PHE A 144 10.80 -15.65 -17.30
C PHE A 144 9.51 -14.93 -17.72
N GLU A 145 9.60 -13.85 -18.51
CA GLU A 145 8.42 -13.20 -19.09
C GLU A 145 7.59 -14.16 -19.95
N SER A 146 8.26 -15.02 -20.73
CA SER A 146 7.59 -16.04 -21.54
C SER A 146 6.87 -17.07 -20.67
N ILE A 147 7.50 -17.50 -19.55
CA ILE A 147 6.85 -18.38 -18.57
C ILE A 147 5.60 -17.69 -17.99
N LEU A 148 5.68 -16.41 -17.58
CA LEU A 148 4.53 -15.68 -17.04
C LEU A 148 3.39 -15.56 -18.07
N LYS A 149 3.70 -15.28 -19.34
CA LYS A 149 2.70 -15.27 -20.42
C LYS A 149 2.02 -16.63 -20.60
N GLU A 150 2.75 -17.73 -20.48
CA GLU A 150 2.17 -19.07 -20.52
C GLU A 150 1.32 -19.36 -19.25
N THR A 151 1.71 -18.84 -18.08
CA THR A 151 0.86 -18.95 -16.88
C THR A 151 -0.46 -18.20 -17.03
N ASP A 152 -0.52 -17.13 -17.83
CA ASP A 152 -1.78 -16.46 -18.16
C ASP A 152 -2.73 -17.34 -18.97
N LEU A 153 -2.20 -18.19 -19.86
CA LEU A 153 -3.01 -19.17 -20.58
C LEU A 153 -3.57 -20.21 -19.60
N VAL A 154 -2.73 -20.72 -18.68
CA VAL A 154 -3.17 -21.62 -17.61
C VAL A 154 -4.25 -20.97 -16.74
N ARG A 155 -4.10 -19.68 -16.42
CA ARG A 155 -5.06 -18.86 -15.66
C ARG A 155 -6.43 -18.80 -16.36
N GLN A 156 -6.44 -18.58 -17.67
CA GLN A 156 -7.68 -18.49 -18.47
C GLN A 156 -8.41 -19.82 -18.59
N GLU A 157 -7.67 -20.94 -18.65
CA GLU A 157 -8.23 -22.29 -18.71
C GLU A 157 -8.79 -22.78 -17.37
N SER A 158 -8.32 -22.22 -16.25
CA SER A 158 -8.65 -22.72 -14.92
C SER A 158 -9.86 -22.03 -14.28
N SER A 159 -10.84 -22.82 -13.86
CA SER A 159 -12.01 -22.33 -13.12
C SER A 159 -11.69 -21.96 -11.68
N GLU A 160 -10.75 -22.67 -11.04
CA GLU A 160 -10.34 -22.44 -9.65
C GLU A 160 -9.02 -21.66 -9.60
N ASP A 161 -8.75 -21.02 -8.46
CA ASP A 161 -7.46 -20.37 -8.26
C ASP A 161 -6.39 -21.41 -7.90
N MET A 162 -5.14 -21.10 -8.22
CA MET A 162 -3.97 -21.89 -7.86
C MET A 162 -2.77 -20.99 -7.63
N SER A 163 -1.69 -21.53 -7.09
CA SER A 163 -0.47 -20.73 -6.92
C SER A 163 0.29 -20.52 -8.22
N ILE A 164 1.07 -19.43 -8.29
CA ILE A 164 1.98 -19.18 -9.40
C ILE A 164 2.96 -20.35 -9.58
N GLN A 165 3.50 -20.91 -8.49
CA GLN A 165 4.40 -22.08 -8.58
C GLN A 165 3.70 -23.29 -9.23
N ARG A 166 2.43 -23.54 -8.90
CA ARG A 166 1.66 -24.63 -9.53
C ARG A 166 1.44 -24.36 -11.02
N ALA A 167 1.13 -23.12 -11.38
CA ALA A 167 0.97 -22.70 -12.77
C ALA A 167 2.28 -22.88 -13.58
N ILE A 168 3.41 -22.45 -13.02
CA ILE A 168 4.74 -22.62 -13.63
C ILE A 168 5.06 -24.11 -13.83
N SER A 169 4.70 -24.96 -12.88
CA SER A 169 4.89 -26.41 -13.01
C SER A 169 4.11 -26.99 -14.20
N ILE A 170 2.87 -26.54 -14.42
CA ILE A 170 2.04 -26.91 -15.58
C ILE A 170 2.67 -26.37 -16.87
N VAL A 171 3.13 -25.12 -16.88
CA VAL A 171 3.83 -24.53 -18.04
C VAL A 171 5.05 -25.38 -18.40
N PHE A 172 5.84 -25.81 -17.42
CA PHE A 172 7.00 -26.65 -17.64
C PHE A 172 6.68 -28.07 -18.15
N GLU A 173 5.50 -28.62 -17.83
CA GLU A 173 5.01 -29.88 -18.42
C GLU A 173 4.61 -29.69 -19.89
N ARG A 174 3.98 -28.55 -20.22
CA ARG A 174 3.51 -28.22 -21.58
C ARG A 174 4.61 -27.72 -22.52
N ARG A 175 5.58 -26.98 -21.95
CA ARG A 175 6.69 -26.30 -22.62
C ARG A 175 8.02 -26.68 -21.95
N PRO A 176 8.50 -27.92 -22.15
CA PRO A 176 9.77 -28.37 -21.59
C PRO A 176 10.97 -27.52 -22.06
N ASP A 177 10.85 -26.84 -23.20
CA ASP A 177 11.84 -25.92 -23.75
C ASP A 177 12.09 -24.69 -22.86
N LEU A 178 11.15 -24.33 -21.99
CA LEU A 178 11.30 -23.22 -21.02
C LEU A 178 11.98 -23.68 -19.72
N ARG A 179 12.26 -24.98 -19.54
CA ARG A 179 13.00 -25.46 -18.38
C ARG A 179 14.48 -25.17 -18.56
N LEU A 180 14.99 -24.29 -17.71
CA LEU A 180 16.41 -23.94 -17.65
C LEU A 180 17.14 -24.83 -16.65
N GLU A 181 18.43 -25.08 -16.90
CA GLU A 181 19.32 -25.86 -16.05
C GLU A 181 20.57 -25.07 -15.65
N GLY A 182 21.35 -25.61 -14.72
CA GLY A 182 22.66 -25.05 -14.33
C GLY A 182 22.57 -23.60 -13.85
N LEU A 183 23.40 -22.72 -14.43
CA LEU A 183 23.45 -21.31 -14.05
C LEU A 183 22.17 -20.56 -14.47
N GLU A 184 21.59 -20.89 -15.62
CA GLU A 184 20.36 -20.26 -16.11
C GLU A 184 19.19 -20.54 -15.16
N HIS A 185 19.09 -21.76 -14.63
CA HIS A 185 18.13 -22.10 -13.59
C HIS A 185 18.28 -21.23 -12.34
N LYS A 186 19.51 -21.01 -11.86
CA LYS A 186 19.76 -20.17 -10.67
C LYS A 186 19.35 -18.71 -10.91
N VAL A 187 19.58 -18.19 -12.11
CA VAL A 187 19.11 -16.85 -12.50
C VAL A 187 17.59 -16.80 -12.59
N LEU A 188 16.94 -17.85 -13.08
CA LEU A 188 15.47 -17.95 -13.08
C LEU A 188 14.91 -17.96 -11.65
N GLN A 189 15.55 -18.68 -10.72
CA GLN A 189 15.19 -18.65 -9.30
C GLN A 189 15.37 -17.26 -8.70
N TRP A 190 16.36 -16.49 -9.15
CA TRP A 190 16.52 -15.09 -8.73
C TRP A 190 15.36 -14.20 -9.20
N TYR A 191 14.85 -14.38 -10.43
CA TYR A 191 13.64 -13.67 -10.90
C TYR A 191 12.38 -14.08 -10.10
N LEU A 192 12.23 -15.36 -9.77
CA LEU A 192 11.15 -15.80 -8.88
C LEU A 192 11.28 -15.21 -7.48
N CYS A 193 12.48 -15.17 -6.91
CA CYS A 193 12.74 -14.56 -5.61
C CYS A 193 12.42 -13.04 -5.61
N ARG A 194 12.63 -12.34 -6.74
CA ARG A 194 12.15 -10.97 -6.91
C ARG A 194 10.62 -10.91 -6.85
N MET A 195 9.93 -11.77 -7.58
CA MET A 195 8.47 -11.82 -7.51
C MET A 195 7.96 -12.03 -6.07
N GLU A 196 8.56 -12.99 -5.36
CA GLU A 196 8.26 -13.28 -3.96
C GLU A 196 8.57 -12.09 -3.04
N GLY A 197 9.69 -11.41 -3.27
CA GLY A 197 10.07 -10.22 -2.53
C GLY A 197 9.11 -9.05 -2.71
N TRP A 198 8.45 -8.92 -3.88
CA TRP A 198 7.47 -7.86 -4.12
C TRP A 198 6.20 -8.07 -3.29
N PHE A 199 5.72 -9.32 -3.23
CA PHE A 199 4.51 -9.65 -2.47
C PHE A 199 4.74 -10.03 -1.02
N ALA A 200 5.99 -10.20 -0.61
CA ALA A 200 6.36 -10.78 0.67
C ALA A 200 5.69 -12.15 0.91
N ALA A 201 5.64 -12.98 -0.13
CA ALA A 201 4.97 -14.27 -0.13
C ALA A 201 5.70 -15.25 -1.04
N ASP A 202 5.78 -16.52 -0.64
CA ASP A 202 6.41 -17.57 -1.43
C ASP A 202 5.55 -17.88 -2.68
N ALA A 203 6.17 -18.31 -3.78
CA ALA A 203 5.50 -18.53 -5.07
C ALA A 203 4.37 -19.58 -5.01
N ASP A 204 4.38 -20.45 -4.00
CA ASP A 204 3.33 -21.44 -3.74
C ASP A 204 2.11 -20.87 -3.01
N THR A 205 2.18 -19.62 -2.54
CA THR A 205 1.07 -18.89 -1.90
C THR A 205 0.56 -17.70 -2.73
N ILE A 206 1.34 -17.22 -3.70
CA ILE A 206 0.92 -16.15 -4.61
C ILE A 206 -0.17 -16.67 -5.55
N SER A 207 -1.35 -16.03 -5.50
CA SER A 207 -2.52 -16.36 -6.33
C SER A 207 -2.28 -16.12 -7.82
N LEU A 208 -2.49 -17.14 -8.65
CA LEU A 208 -2.46 -16.99 -10.11
C LEU A 208 -3.55 -16.04 -10.60
N LYS A 209 -4.76 -16.08 -10.01
CA LYS A 209 -5.86 -15.20 -10.43
C LYS A 209 -5.73 -13.75 -9.97
N GLY A 210 -5.00 -13.52 -8.89
CA GLY A 210 -5.01 -12.23 -8.18
C GLY A 210 -3.70 -11.46 -8.18
N TRP A 211 -2.59 -12.04 -8.61
CA TRP A 211 -1.27 -11.40 -8.44
C TRP A 211 -1.14 -10.06 -9.15
N ASP A 212 -1.76 -9.89 -10.33
CA ASP A 212 -1.61 -8.72 -11.20
C ASP A 212 -2.70 -7.65 -10.99
N GLN A 213 -3.47 -7.73 -9.90
CA GLN A 213 -4.57 -6.79 -9.63
C GLN A 213 -4.12 -5.44 -9.06
N GLU A 214 -2.82 -5.27 -8.78
CA GLU A 214 -2.27 -4.03 -8.25
C GLU A 214 -2.17 -2.94 -9.33
N GLU A 215 -2.72 -1.75 -9.04
CA GLU A 215 -2.57 -0.57 -9.91
C GLU A 215 -1.23 0.12 -9.62
N LEU A 216 -0.34 0.13 -10.60
CA LEU A 216 0.93 0.84 -10.51
C LEU A 216 0.80 2.30 -10.92
N LEU A 217 1.32 3.19 -10.06
CA LEU A 217 1.44 4.60 -10.36
C LEU A 217 2.65 4.86 -11.29
N PRO A 218 2.53 5.80 -12.24
CA PRO A 218 3.60 6.15 -13.18
C PRO A 218 4.69 6.98 -12.50
N GLY A 219 5.76 7.28 -13.24
CA GLY A 219 6.84 8.16 -12.76
C GLY A 219 7.88 7.43 -11.93
N GLY A 220 7.95 6.10 -12.06
CA GLY A 220 8.99 5.26 -11.48
C GLY A 220 9.11 5.32 -9.97
N HIS A 221 10.29 5.00 -9.47
CA HIS A 221 10.54 4.80 -8.05
C HIS A 221 11.67 5.71 -7.54
N GLY A 222 11.54 6.13 -6.28
CA GLY A 222 12.52 6.97 -5.62
C GLY A 222 12.76 6.58 -4.17
N LEU A 223 14.02 6.34 -3.81
CA LEU A 223 14.45 6.10 -2.44
C LEU A 223 14.45 7.41 -1.64
N MET A 224 13.84 7.38 -0.45
CA MET A 224 13.76 8.53 0.46
C MET A 224 15.09 8.77 1.19
N VAL A 225 15.92 9.67 0.67
CA VAL A 225 17.29 9.91 1.19
C VAL A 225 17.31 10.41 2.63
N ARG A 226 16.26 11.10 3.08
CA ARG A 226 16.16 11.65 4.44
C ARG A 226 15.35 10.77 5.41
N GLY A 227 14.93 9.60 4.95
CA GLY A 227 13.99 8.72 5.62
C GLY A 227 12.56 9.25 5.65
N TYR A 228 11.60 8.40 6.00
CA TYR A 228 10.17 8.77 6.03
C TYR A 228 9.70 9.47 7.32
N LEU A 229 10.49 9.46 8.39
CA LEU A 229 10.09 10.08 9.67
C LEU A 229 9.65 11.55 9.55
N PRO A 230 10.30 12.44 8.76
CA PRO A 230 9.84 13.81 8.58
C PRO A 230 8.43 13.91 7.96
N VAL A 231 8.07 13.00 7.06
CA VAL A 231 6.73 12.92 6.45
C VAL A 231 5.69 12.55 7.50
N ILE A 232 5.96 11.49 8.27
CA ILE A 232 5.08 11.02 9.35
C ILE A 232 4.87 12.13 10.41
N ASN A 233 5.95 12.79 10.86
CA ASN A 233 5.87 13.89 11.81
C ASN A 233 5.03 15.06 11.29
N THR A 234 5.16 15.37 10.00
CA THR A 234 4.39 16.44 9.34
C THR A 234 2.90 16.10 9.32
N LEU A 235 2.54 14.86 8.96
CA LEU A 235 1.15 14.43 8.93
C LEU A 235 0.53 14.34 10.33
N ALA A 236 1.30 13.97 11.34
CA ALA A 236 0.84 13.87 12.72
C ALA A 236 0.73 15.23 13.46
N LYS A 237 1.35 16.29 12.95
CA LYS A 237 1.47 17.58 13.63
C LYS A 237 0.10 18.16 14.03
N GLY A 238 -0.14 18.30 15.33
CA GLY A 238 -1.38 18.88 15.85
C GLY A 238 -2.53 17.89 16.09
N LEU A 239 -2.32 16.59 15.89
CA LEU A 239 -3.27 15.55 16.32
C LEU A 239 -3.02 15.18 17.80
N ASP A 240 -4.09 14.81 18.54
CA ASP A 240 -3.96 14.19 19.87
C ASP A 240 -3.57 12.72 19.70
N VAL A 241 -2.25 12.46 19.71
CA VAL A 241 -1.67 11.12 19.61
C VAL A 241 -1.18 10.67 20.97
N ARG A 242 -1.73 9.56 21.48
CA ARG A 242 -1.37 8.97 22.76
C ARG A 242 -0.64 7.65 22.54
N LEU A 243 0.60 7.59 23.01
CA LEU A 243 1.52 6.47 22.82
C LEU A 243 1.44 5.49 24.02
N GLY A 244 1.83 4.24 23.80
CA GLY A 244 1.89 3.21 24.84
C GLY A 244 0.53 2.63 25.26
N HIS A 245 -0.51 2.75 24.43
CA HIS A 245 -1.85 2.23 24.70
C HIS A 245 -2.08 0.94 23.91
N ARG A 246 -2.00 -0.21 24.60
CA ARG A 246 -2.22 -1.56 24.05
C ARG A 246 -3.63 -2.06 24.30
#